data_AF-A0A9W7AK15-F1
#
_entry.id   AF-A0A9W7AK15-F1
#
_cell.length_a   1.000
_cell.length_b   1.000
_cell.length_c   1.000
_cell.angle_alpha   90.00
_cell.angle_beta   90.00
_cell.angle_gamma   90.00
#
_symmetry.space_group_name_H-M   'P 1'
#
loop_
_entity.id
_entity.type
_entity.pdbx_description
1 polymer ?
#
loop_
_entity_poly.entity_id
_entity_poly.type
_entity_poly.pdbx_seq_one_letter_code
_entity_poly.pdbx_strand_id
1 'polypeptide(L)'
;MWNAINNVEGRLGFSSLAVLPVLGSAYNAASRYRSASPVAGNLLGGTCLWITVATALIWNTWWINKRGAKGVRDYLLPMRETGEGTRTKFVWEKR
;
A
#
# COMPACT_ATOMS: atom_id res chain seq x y z
N MET A 1 6.21 -4.71 3.23
CA MET A 1 4.87 -5.33 3.09
C MET A 1 4.09 -4.74 1.91
N TRP A 2 3.90 -3.41 1.82
CA TRP A 2 3.18 -2.78 0.69
C TRP A 2 3.75 -3.11 -0.69
N ASN A 3 5.08 -3.15 -0.84
CA ASN A 3 5.73 -3.46 -2.13
C ASN A 3 5.43 -4.88 -2.65
N ALA A 4 5.29 -5.85 -1.74
CA ALA A 4 4.94 -7.22 -2.12
C ALA A 4 3.48 -7.31 -2.58
N ILE A 5 2.57 -6.65 -1.88
CA ILE A 5 1.15 -6.58 -2.25
C ILE A 5 0.98 -5.93 -3.63
N ASN A 6 1.71 -4.84 -3.88
CA ASN A 6 1.65 -4.11 -5.15
C ASN A 6 2.26 -4.89 -6.33
N ASN A 7 3.50 -5.39 -6.17
CA ASN A 7 4.28 -5.91 -7.29
C ASN A 7 4.23 -7.44 -7.42
N VAL A 8 4.04 -8.17 -6.33
CA VAL A 8 3.99 -9.66 -6.33
C VAL A 8 2.55 -10.14 -6.41
N GLU A 9 1.68 -9.62 -5.55
CA GLU A 9 0.27 -10.06 -5.49
C GLU A 9 -0.61 -9.33 -6.50
N GLY A 10 -0.18 -8.18 -7.02
CA GLY A 10 -0.91 -7.40 -8.02
C GLY A 10 -2.24 -6.82 -7.51
N ARG A 11 -2.39 -6.68 -6.19
CA ARG A 11 -3.63 -6.25 -5.52
C ARG A 11 -3.60 -4.75 -5.32
N LEU A 12 -3.87 -4.03 -6.40
CA LEU A 12 -3.72 -2.58 -6.49
C LEU A 12 -4.67 -1.86 -5.53
N GLY A 13 -5.89 -2.38 -5.33
CA GLY A 13 -6.88 -1.79 -4.43
C GLY A 13 -6.50 -1.94 -2.95
N PHE A 14 -6.08 -3.12 -2.52
CA PHE A 14 -5.60 -3.30 -1.15
C PHE A 14 -4.26 -2.60 -0.91
N SER A 15 -3.38 -2.54 -1.91
CA SER A 15 -2.09 -1.84 -1.81
C SER A 15 -2.25 -0.34 -1.58
N SER A 16 -3.25 0.30 -2.19
CA SER A 16 -3.50 1.73 -2.02
C SER A 16 -3.92 2.09 -0.59
N LEU A 17 -4.66 1.22 0.09
CA LEU A 17 -4.95 1.38 1.52
C LEU A 17 -3.75 1.00 2.40
N ALA A 18 -3.03 -0.07 2.06
CA ALA A 18 -1.92 -0.56 2.87
C ALA A 18 -0.72 0.42 2.93
N VAL A 19 -0.57 1.32 1.96
CA VAL A 19 0.51 2.33 1.95
C VAL A 19 0.20 3.54 2.85
N LEU A 20 -1.06 3.84 3.17
CA LEU A 20 -1.44 4.96 4.04
C LEU A 20 -0.82 4.92 5.45
N PRO A 21 -0.87 3.80 6.21
CA PRO A 21 -0.20 3.73 7.50
C PRO A 21 1.32 3.83 7.38
N VAL A 22 1.91 3.41 6.25
CA VAL A 22 3.35 3.57 5.99
C VAL A 22 3.69 5.05 5.83
N LEU A 23 2.92 5.80 5.05
CA LEU A 23 3.07 7.25 4.89
C LEU A 23 2.93 7.97 6.24
N GLY A 24 1.89 7.64 7.02
CA GLY A 24 1.69 8.21 8.36
C GLY A 24 2.86 7.92 9.31
N SER A 25 3.39 6.68 9.28
CA SER A 25 4.55 6.31 10.10
C SER A 25 5.81 7.08 9.70
N ALA A 26 6.00 7.36 8.40
CA ALA A 26 7.13 8.13 7.90
C ALA A 26 7.06 9.59 8.36
N TYR A 27 5.89 10.23 8.26
CA TYR A 27 5.69 11.58 8.79
C TYR A 27 5.92 11.67 10.30
N ASN A 28 5.41 10.70 11.06
CA ASN A 28 5.64 10.64 12.51
C ASN A 28 7.11 10.39 12.86
N ALA A 29 7.83 9.57 12.08
CA ALA A 29 9.26 9.39 12.26
C ALA A 29 10.00 10.71 11.96
N ALA A 30 9.75 11.33 10.81
CA ALA A 30 10.41 12.57 10.42
C ALA A 30 10.18 13.69 11.46
N SER A 31 8.98 13.82 12.03
CA SER A 31 8.71 14.83 13.06
C SER A 31 9.48 14.56 14.37
N ARG A 32 9.48 13.32 14.86
CA ARG A 32 10.21 12.93 16.09
C ARG A 32 11.72 13.02 15.95
N TYR A 33 12.26 12.66 14.79
CA TYR A 33 13.71 12.76 14.56
C TYR A 33 14.14 14.21 14.33
N ARG A 34 13.28 15.06 13.75
CA ARG A 34 13.56 16.50 13.60
C ARG A 34 13.66 17.21 14.95
N SER A 35 12.90 16.78 15.97
CA SER A 35 13.03 17.33 17.32
C SER A 35 14.31 16.89 18.04
N ALA A 36 14.92 15.77 17.64
CA ALA A 36 16.18 15.29 18.22
C ALA A 36 17.41 15.84 17.46
N SER A 37 17.38 15.84 16.13
CA SER A 37 18.45 16.37 15.28
C SER A 37 17.90 16.91 13.96
N PRO A 38 18.17 18.19 13.61
CA PRO A 38 17.72 18.79 12.35
C PRO A 38 18.25 18.05 11.12
N VAL A 39 19.48 17.52 11.19
CA VAL A 39 20.10 16.76 10.09
C VAL A 39 19.36 15.44 9.85
N ALA A 40 19.04 14.71 10.92
CA ALA A 40 18.26 13.47 10.82
C ALA A 40 16.84 13.73 10.29
N GLY A 41 16.21 14.82 10.73
CA GLY A 41 14.92 15.26 10.21
C GLY A 41 14.93 15.58 8.72
N ASN A 42 15.98 16.23 8.21
CA ASN A 42 16.11 16.54 6.79
C ASN A 42 16.36 15.27 5.94
N LEU A 43 17.16 14.33 6.44
CA LEU A 43 17.39 13.05 5.77
C LEU A 43 16.08 12.26 5.60
N LEU A 44 15.32 12.15 6.70
CA LEU A 44 14.01 11.48 6.69
C LEU A 44 12.96 12.27 5.90
N GLY A 45 13.10 13.59 5.80
CA GLY A 45 12.26 14.43 4.93
C GLY A 45 12.34 14.00 3.46
N GLY A 46 13.53 13.67 2.96
CA GLY A 46 13.71 13.10 1.63
C GLY A 46 12.98 11.76 1.47
N THR A 47 13.07 10.88 2.48
CA THR A 47 12.32 9.61 2.49
C THR A 47 10.82 9.82 2.51
N CYS A 48 10.30 10.80 3.27
CA CYS A 48 8.89 11.15 3.27
C CYS A 48 8.42 11.59 1.89
N LEU A 49 9.17 12.45 1.21
CA LEU A 49 8.84 12.90 -0.14
C LEU A 49 8.74 11.71 -1.11
N TRP A 50 9.68 10.78 -1.03
CA TRP A 50 9.64 9.55 -1.83
C TRP A 50 8.39 8.70 -1.54
N ILE A 51 8.02 8.51 -0.26
CA ILE A 51 6.81 7.75 0.11
C ILE A 51 5.53 8.47 -0.34
N THR A 52 5.50 9.79 -0.32
CA THR A 52 4.38 10.58 -0.86
C THR A 52 4.21 10.36 -2.36
N VAL A 53 5.30 10.40 -3.12
CA VAL A 53 5.28 10.12 -4.57
C VAL A 53 4.86 8.68 -4.84
N ALA A 54 5.38 7.71 -4.09
CA ALA A 54 4.99 6.31 -4.20
C ALA A 54 3.49 6.11 -3.92
N THR A 55 2.95 6.78 -2.89
CA THR A 55 1.53 6.74 -2.55
C THR A 55 0.68 7.26 -3.71
N ALA A 56 1.06 8.40 -4.30
CA ALA A 56 0.37 8.96 -5.45
C ALA A 56 0.40 8.03 -6.66
N LEU A 57 1.55 7.39 -6.93
CA LEU A 57 1.69 6.44 -8.04
C LEU A 57 0.80 5.22 -7.86
N ILE A 58 0.75 4.62 -6.67
CA ILE A 58 -0.11 3.48 -6.36
C ILE A 58 -1.58 3.86 -6.52
N TRP A 59 -1.97 5.04 -6.02
CA TRP A 59 -3.35 5.52 -6.11
C TRP A 59 -3.78 5.75 -7.56
N ASN A 60 -2.94 6.37 -8.37
CA ASN A 60 -3.17 6.54 -9.80
C ASN A 60 -3.21 5.19 -10.53
N THR A 61 -2.29 4.28 -10.18
CA THR A 61 -2.24 2.94 -10.77
C THR A 61 -3.54 2.19 -10.48
N TRP A 62 -4.07 2.25 -9.25
CA TRP A 62 -5.37 1.68 -8.91
C TRP A 62 -6.54 2.38 -9.62
N TRP A 63 -6.50 3.71 -9.73
CA TRP A 63 -7.56 4.49 -10.36
C TRP A 63 -7.71 4.21 -11.86
N ILE A 64 -6.58 4.08 -12.57
CA ILE A 64 -6.49 3.85 -14.01
C ILE A 64 -6.73 2.37 -14.33
N ASN A 65 -6.21 1.44 -13.52
CA ASN A 65 -6.37 0.02 -13.79
C ASN A 65 -7.77 -0.48 -13.39
N LYS A 66 -8.60 -0.72 -14.40
CA LYS A 66 -9.87 -1.45 -14.30
C LYS A 66 -9.66 -2.97 -14.33
N ARG A 67 -8.70 -3.47 -13.55
CA ARG A 67 -8.34 -4.90 -13.50
C ARG A 67 -9.35 -5.76 -12.73
N GLY A 68 -10.43 -5.14 -12.26
CA GLY A 68 -11.44 -5.84 -11.53
C GLY A 68 -12.44 -6.63 -12.37
N ALA A 69 -13.29 -7.38 -11.67
CA ALA A 69 -14.35 -8.18 -12.26
C ALA A 69 -15.25 -7.26 -13.06
N LYS A 70 -15.48 -7.65 -14.33
CA LYS A 70 -16.32 -6.90 -15.27
C LYS A 70 -15.81 -5.48 -15.57
N GLY A 71 -14.49 -5.24 -15.52
CA GLY A 71 -13.89 -3.94 -15.84
C GLY A 71 -14.14 -2.87 -14.77
N VAL A 72 -14.39 -3.30 -13.53
CA VAL A 72 -14.52 -2.44 -12.35
C VAL A 72 -13.14 -2.24 -11.71
N ARG A 73 -12.99 -1.27 -10.81
CA ARG A 73 -11.75 -1.08 -10.04
C ARG A 73 -11.57 -2.20 -9.04
N ASP A 74 -10.32 -2.60 -8.84
CA ASP A 74 -9.91 -3.64 -7.89
C ASP A 74 -10.37 -3.31 -6.46
N TYR A 75 -10.72 -4.33 -5.67
CA TYR A 75 -11.30 -4.13 -4.35
C TYR A 75 -10.30 -3.54 -3.36
N LEU A 76 -10.81 -2.62 -2.52
CA LEU A 76 -10.06 -2.02 -1.41
C LEU A 76 -9.77 -3.01 -0.29
N LEU A 77 -10.71 -3.93 -0.05
CA LEU A 77 -10.52 -5.01 0.92
C LEU A 77 -9.60 -6.07 0.34
N PRO A 78 -8.93 -6.88 1.18
CA PRO A 78 -8.11 -7.99 0.73
C PRO A 78 -8.99 -9.15 0.20
N MET A 79 -9.73 -8.89 -0.88
CA MET A 79 -10.40 -9.88 -1.72
C MET A 79 -9.70 -9.93 -3.08
N ARG A 80 -9.83 -11.04 -3.80
CA ARG A 80 -9.34 -11.17 -5.18
C ARG A 80 -10.58 -11.26 -6.06
N GLU A 81 -10.63 -10.49 -7.13
CA GLU A 81 -11.72 -10.65 -8.09
C GLU A 81 -11.54 -11.93 -8.87
N THR A 82 -12.49 -12.82 -8.66
CA THR A 82 -12.73 -13.92 -9.57
C THR A 82 -14.21 -14.20 -9.45
N GLY A 83 -14.86 -14.55 -10.56
CA GLY A 83 -16.10 -15.34 -10.50
C GLY A 83 -15.91 -16.72 -9.84
N GLU A 84 -14.81 -16.93 -9.12
CA GLU A 84 -14.40 -18.11 -8.39
C GLU A 84 -13.72 -17.64 -7.09
N GLY A 85 -14.54 -17.24 -6.12
CA GLY A 85 -14.06 -16.84 -4.80
C GLY A 85 -13.35 -18.00 -4.10
N THR A 86 -12.05 -18.16 -4.33
CA THR A 86 -11.24 -19.06 -3.51
C THR A 86 -11.04 -18.37 -2.16
N ARG A 87 -11.79 -18.84 -1.14
CA ARG A 87 -11.62 -18.43 0.25
C ARG A 87 -10.14 -18.52 0.61
N THR A 88 -9.62 -17.50 1.27
CA THR A 88 -8.30 -17.52 1.89
C THR A 88 -8.31 -18.66 2.91
N LYS A 89 -7.77 -19.83 2.56
CA LYS A 89 -7.59 -20.92 3.52
C LYS A 89 -6.46 -20.51 4.44
N PHE A 90 -6.76 -20.29 5.70
CA PHE A 90 -5.72 -20.19 6.71
C PHE A 90 -4.93 -21.48 6.73
N VAL A 91 -3.61 -21.42 6.93
CA VAL A 91 -2.70 -22.58 6.85
C VAL A 91 -3.12 -23.71 7.82
N TRP A 92 -3.86 -23.37 8.88
CA TRP A 92 -4.42 -24.29 9.88
C TRP A 92 -5.76 -24.93 9.48
N GLU A 93 -6.42 -24.42 8.44
CA GLU A 93 -7.71 -24.91 7.95
C GLU A 93 -7.49 -25.96 6.86
N LYS A 94 -6.84 -27.06 7.26
CA LYS A 94 -6.85 -28.34 6.54
C LYS A 94 -7.64 -29.35 7.37
N ARG A 95 -8.93 -29.49 7.08
CA ARG A 95 -9.67 -30.76 7.05
C ARG A 95 -10.96 -30.55 6.26
#